data_AF-A0A822DIP9-F1
#
_entry.id   AF-A0A822DIP9-F1
#
_cell.length_a   1.000
_cell.length_b   1.000
_cell.length_c   1.000
_cell.angle_alpha   90.00
_cell.angle_beta   90.00
_cell.angle_gamma   90.00
#
_symmetry.space_group_name_H-M   'P 1'
#
loop_
_entity.id
_entity.type
_entity.pdbx_description
1 polymer ?
#
loop_
_entity_poly.entity_id
_entity_poly.type
_entity_poly.pdbx_seq_one_letter_code
_entity_poly.pdbx_strand_id
1 'polypeptide(L)' 'MQWSRRSGTSKGKVLIDKIFGYGLAMDDQKYLYVSDIAQNAVRRYKIGEKNGTLVAGGHGAG' A
#
# COMPACT_ATOMS: atom_id res chain seq x y z
N MET A 1 1.48 -4.37 -16.53
CA MET A 1 0.44 -5.30 -16.06
C MET A 1 1.04 -6.10 -14.91
N GLN A 2 0.30 -6.43 -13.83
CA GLN A 2 0.72 -7.57 -13.01
C GLN A 2 -0.46 -8.37 -12.44
N TRP A 3 -0.97 -9.26 -13.27
CA TRP A 3 -1.50 -10.59 -12.93
C TRP A 3 -0.70 -11.57 -13.80
N SER A 4 -0.43 -12.84 -13.47
CA SER A 4 -1.09 -13.78 -12.53
C SER A 4 -0.05 -14.51 -11.65
N ARG A 5 -0.50 -15.29 -10.66
CA ARG A 5 0.19 -16.56 -10.37
C ARG A 5 -0.80 -17.72 -10.43
N ARG A 6 -1.23 -18.09 -11.63
CA ARG A 6 -1.71 -19.47 -11.84
C ARG A 6 -0.48 -20.33 -12.16
N SER A 7 -0.20 -21.25 -11.23
CA SER A 7 0.83 -22.30 -11.19
C SER A 7 2.15 -22.04 -11.92
N GLY A 8 3.23 -21.73 -11.17
CA GLY A 8 4.60 -21.85 -11.69
C GLY A 8 5.65 -20.87 -11.14
N THR A 9 5.26 -19.79 -10.46
CA THR A 9 6.23 -18.78 -9.97
C THR A 9 6.27 -18.71 -8.44
N SER A 10 7.34 -19.23 -7.85
CA SER A 10 7.45 -19.49 -6.41
C SER A 10 7.84 -18.28 -5.54
N LYS A 11 8.12 -17.09 -6.10
CA LYS A 11 8.57 -15.93 -5.30
C LYS A 11 7.70 -14.69 -5.49
N GLY A 12 6.86 -14.41 -4.49
CA GLY A 12 6.23 -13.10 -4.33
C GLY A 12 7.26 -12.07 -3.84
N LYS A 13 6.99 -10.78 -4.08
CA LYS A 13 7.78 -9.67 -3.56
C LYS A 13 6.94 -8.89 -2.55
N VAL A 14 7.48 -8.68 -1.36
CA VAL A 14 6.90 -7.74 -0.39
C VAL A 14 7.17 -6.33 -0.91
N LEU A 15 6.10 -5.57 -1.16
CA LEU A 15 6.20 -4.18 -1.60
C LEU A 15 6.30 -3.22 -0.41
N ILE A 16 5.49 -3.48 0.62
CA ILE A 16 5.45 -2.70 1.84
C ILE A 16 5.20 -3.65 3.01
N ASP A 17 5.86 -3.41 4.13
CA ASP A 17 5.69 -4.17 5.38
C ASP A 17 5.29 -3.24 6.53
N LYS A 18 4.97 -3.83 7.69
CA LYS A 18 4.71 -3.11 8.95
C LYS A 18 3.59 -2.07 8.89
N ILE A 19 2.59 -2.27 8.02
CA ILE A 19 1.37 -1.45 8.01
C ILE A 19 0.27 -2.20 8.75
N PHE A 20 -0.34 -1.52 9.74
CA PHE A 20 -1.61 -1.96 10.29
C PHE A 20 -2.72 -1.46 9.37
N GLY A 21 -2.91 -2.18 8.26
CA GLY A 21 -3.76 -1.77 7.15
C GLY A 21 -5.22 -2.21 7.30
N TYR A 22 -6.16 -1.30 7.03
CA TYR A 22 -7.60 -1.64 6.98
C TYR A 22 -8.14 -1.76 5.55
N GLY A 23 -7.63 -0.93 4.63
CA GLY A 23 -8.07 -0.88 3.23
C GLY A 23 -6.92 -0.56 2.29
N LEU A 24 -7.07 -1.05 1.05
CA LEU A 24 -6.11 -0.88 -0.05
C LEU A 24 -6.86 -0.48 -1.32
N ALA A 25 -6.35 0.51 -2.03
CA ALA A 25 -6.83 0.91 -3.35
C ALA A 25 -5.65 1.20 -4.28
N MET A 26 -5.81 0.99 -5.58
CA MET A 26 -4.78 1.30 -6.58
C MET A 26 -5.40 2.12 -7.70
N ASP A 27 -4.72 3.19 -8.11
CA ASP A 27 -5.15 4.02 -9.24
C ASP A 27 -4.57 3.55 -10.58
N ASP A 28 -5.00 4.19 -11.67
CA ASP A 28 -4.54 3.89 -13.03
C ASP A 28 -3.04 4.22 -13.24
N GLN A 29 -2.49 5.09 -12.40
CA GLN A 29 -1.06 5.42 -12.39
C GLN A 29 -0.22 4.42 -11.58
N LYS A 30 -0.86 3.39 -11.01
CA LYS A 30 -0.27 2.34 -10.17
C LYS A 30 0.31 2.85 -8.85
N TYR A 31 -0.28 3.90 -8.29
CA TYR A 31 -0.06 4.21 -6.89
C TYR A 31 -0.95 3.34 -6.02
N LEU A 32 -0.36 2.75 -4.98
CA LEU A 32 -1.06 2.00 -3.95
C LEU A 32 -1.37 2.93 -2.78
N TYR A 33 -2.64 3.05 -2.44
CA TYR A 33 -3.13 3.78 -1.29
C TYR A 33 -3.43 2.78 -0.17
N VAL A 34 -2.90 3.04 1.01
CA VAL A 34 -3.06 2.18 2.19
C VAL A 34 -3.56 3.03 3.35
N SER A 35 -4.66 2.61 3.98
CA SER A 35 -5.11 3.20 5.24
C SER A 35 -4.39 2.53 6.42
N ASP A 36 -3.44 3.22 7.02
CA ASP A 36 -2.72 2.80 8.21
C ASP A 36 -3.44 3.31 9.46
N ILE A 37 -4.17 2.41 10.12
CA ILE A 37 -4.98 2.75 11.29
C ILE A 37 -4.13 2.99 12.55
N ALA A 38 -2.93 2.42 12.64
CA ALA A 38 -2.03 2.74 13.75
C ALA A 38 -1.55 4.20 13.68
N GLN A 39 -1.44 4.74 12.47
CA GLN A 39 -1.02 6.11 12.21
C GLN A 39 -2.19 7.08 12.00
N ASN A 40 -3.44 6.60 12.04
CA ASN A 40 -4.63 7.36 11.66
C ASN A 40 -4.43 8.11 10.33
N ALA A 41 -3.86 7.42 9.34
CA ALA A 41 -3.33 8.04 8.14
C ALA A 41 -3.59 7.21 6.89
N VAL A 42 -3.81 7.88 5.76
CA VAL A 42 -3.75 7.25 4.44
C VAL A 42 -2.42 7.62 3.81
N ARG A 43 -1.67 6.61 3.37
CA ARG A 43 -0.39 6.77 2.67
C ARG A 43 -0.47 6.26 1.24
N ARG A 44 0.20 6.96 0.34
CA ARG A 44 0.34 6.60 -1.07
C ARG A 44 1.76 6.11 -1.34
N TYR A 45 1.88 5.00 -2.07
CA TYR A 45 3.15 4.36 -2.43
C TYR A 45 3.22 4.15 -3.94
N LYS A 46 4.32 4.54 -4.56
CA LYS A 46 4.64 4.05 -5.91
C LYS A 46 5.21 2.64 -5.80
N ILE A 47 4.93 1.77 -6.77
CA ILE A 47 5.54 0.43 -6.80
C ILE A 47 7.07 0.56 -6.76
N GLY A 48 7.70 0.01 -5.72
CA GLY A 48 9.13 0.08 -5.47
C GLY A 48 9.55 1.07 -4.38
N GLU A 49 8.66 1.97 -3.96
CA GLU A 49 8.88 2.85 -2.80
C GLU A 49 8.66 2.11 -1.49
N LYS A 50 9.53 2.37 -0.51
CA LYS A 50 9.39 1.87 0.86
C LYS A 50 8.74 2.89 1.79
N ASN A 51 8.90 4.18 1.49
CA ASN A 51 8.40 5.28 2.30
C ASN A 51 7.18 5.90 1.60
N GLY A 52 5.99 5.66 2.15
CA GLY A 52 4.75 6.19 1.59
C GLY A 52 4.56 7.67 1.92
N THR A 53 4.01 8.42 0.97
CA THR A 53 3.61 9.82 1.13
C THR A 53 2.31 9.89 1.93
N LEU A 54 2.26 10.69 3.00
CA LEU A 54 1.00 10.98 3.71
C LEU A 54 0.08 11.78 2.79
N VAL A 55 -1.13 11.28 2.53
CA VAL A 55 -2.11 11.96 1.66
C VAL A 55 -3.39 12.37 2.40
N ALA A 56 -3.67 11.76 3.56
CA ALA A 56 -4.75 12.18 4.44
C ALA A 56 -4.48 11.73 5.90
N GLY A 57 -5.03 12.45 6.87
CA GLY A 57 -4.94 12.10 8.30
C GLY A 57 -3.61 12.51 8.96
N GLY A 58 -3.17 11.72 9.95
CA GLY A 58 -1.92 11.93 10.69
C GLY A 58 -2.02 12.81 11.95
N HIS A 59 -3.24 13.21 12.33
CA HIS A 59 -3.52 14.03 13.51
C HIS A 59 -4.48 13.35 14.50
N GLY A 60 -4.49 12.01 14.51
CA GLY A 60 -5.45 11.22 15.30
C GLY A 60 -6.67 10.79 14.48
N ALA A 61 -7.57 10.06 15.15
CA ALA A 61 -8.87 9.70 14.58
C ALA A 61 -9.73 10.96 14.38
N GLY A 62 -10.40 11.05 13.23
CA GLY A 62 -11.32 12.13 12.88
C GLY A 62 -12.72 11.60 12.59
#